data_AF-A0A926I419-F1
#
_entry.id   AF-A0A926I419-F1
#
_cell.length_a   1.000
_cell.length_b   1.000
_cell.length_c   1.000
_cell.angle_alpha   90.00
_cell.angle_beta   90.00
_cell.angle_gamma   90.00
#
_symmetry.space_group_name_H-M   'P 1'
#
loop_
_entity.id
_entity.type
_entity.pdbx_description
1 polymer ?
#
loop_
_entity_poly.entity_id
_entity_poly.type
_entity_poly.pdbx_seq_one_letter_code
_entity_poly.pdbx_strand_id
1 'polypeptide(L)' 'MKDEKHLGMTIDPETHYKLRYIAKYEGRSGNGQVLYFIREGIREFEAEHGKIPYPPQET' A
#
# COMPACT_ATOMS: atom_id res chain seq x y z
N MET A 1 10.26 17.90 -6.95
CA MET A 1 9.98 17.17 -5.69
C MET A 1 8.48 17.30 -5.46
N LYS A 2 7.68 16.43 -6.11
CA LYS A 2 6.21 16.49 -6.07
C LYS A 2 5.74 15.67 -4.88
N ASP A 3 5.20 16.34 -3.86
CA ASP A 3 4.35 15.83 -2.78
C ASP A 3 4.54 14.35 -2.37
N GLU A 4 5.76 13.96 -1.95
CA GLU A 4 5.95 12.66 -1.31
C GLU A 4 5.26 12.68 0.07
N LYS A 5 4.14 11.97 0.18
CA LYS A 5 3.44 11.78 1.47
C LYS A 5 3.98 10.53 2.17
N HIS A 6 4.55 10.71 3.35
CA HIS A 6 4.97 9.60 4.22
C HIS A 6 3.76 9.01 4.95
N LEU A 7 3.65 7.68 4.94
CA LEU A 7 2.65 6.95 5.71
C LEU A 7 3.30 6.32 6.95
N GLY A 8 3.01 6.88 8.13
CA GLY A 8 3.35 6.27 9.41
C GLY A 8 2.19 5.40 9.91
N MET A 9 2.48 4.20 10.41
CA MET A 9 1.49 3.32 11.01
C MET A 9 2.09 2.53 12.17
N THR A 10 1.28 2.29 13.20
CA THR A 10 1.62 1.41 14.31
C THR A 10 0.87 0.10 14.14
N ILE A 11 1.61 -1.01 14.18
CA ILE A 11 1.06 -2.37 14.10
C ILE A 11 1.67 -3.21 15.22
N ASP A 12 1.00 -4.28 15.61
CA ASP A 12 1.52 -5.19 16.61
C ASP A 12 2.78 -5.93 16.10
N PRO A 13 3.65 -6.41 17.01
CA PRO A 13 4.90 -7.07 16.64
C PRO A 13 4.72 -8.31 15.77
N GLU A 14 3.64 -9.08 15.96
CA GLU A 14 3.38 -10.31 15.22
C GLU A 14 3.04 -10.00 13.75
N THR A 15 2.14 -9.04 13.53
CA THR A 15 1.80 -8.57 12.17
C THR A 15 3.01 -7.99 11.47
N HIS A 16 3.83 -7.19 12.17
CA HIS A 16 5.05 -6.63 11.59
C HIS A 16 6.04 -7.73 11.17
N TYR A 17 6.20 -8.77 12.00
CA TYR A 17 7.05 -9.92 11.69
C TYR A 17 6.56 -10.66 10.45
N LYS A 18 5.26 -10.99 10.39
CA LYS A 18 4.65 -11.70 9.25
C LYS A 18 4.76 -10.90 7.95
N LEU A 19 4.50 -9.60 8.00
CA LEU A 19 4.68 -8.70 6.86
C LEU A 19 6.11 -8.74 6.32
N ARG A 20 7.11 -8.64 7.21
CA ARG A 20 8.53 -8.67 6.84
C ARG A 20 8.95 -10.02 6.27
N TYR A 21 8.41 -11.12 6.82
CA TYR A 21 8.64 -12.46 6.30
C TYR A 21 8.15 -12.60 4.85
N ILE A 22 6.89 -12.21 4.59
CA ILE A 22 6.30 -12.24 3.23
C ILE A 22 7.09 -11.33 2.29
N ALA A 23 7.39 -10.10 2.72
CA ALA A 23 8.15 -9.15 1.91
C ALA A 23 9.51 -9.74 1.48
N LYS A 24 10.22 -10.41 2.39
CA LYS A 24 11.50 -11.06 2.08
C LYS A 24 11.33 -12.21 1.07
N TYR A 25 10.33 -13.05 1.26
CA TYR A 25 10.02 -14.14 0.33
C TYR A 25 9.74 -13.63 -1.09
N GLU A 26 8.98 -12.54 -1.18
CA GLU A 26 8.60 -11.88 -2.42
C GLU A 26 9.68 -10.97 -3.03
N GLY A 27 10.83 -10.80 -2.37
CA GLY A 27 11.91 -9.91 -2.81
C GLY A 27 11.59 -8.41 -2.70
N ARG A 28 10.68 -8.01 -1.79
CA ARG A 28 10.26 -6.63 -1.56
C ARG A 28 10.77 -6.08 -0.21
N SER A 29 10.86 -4.76 -0.11
CA SER A 29 10.98 -4.09 1.19
C SER A 29 9.64 -4.17 1.95
N GLY A 30 9.65 -3.93 3.27
CA GLY A 30 8.41 -3.89 4.05
C GLY A 30 7.41 -2.86 3.51
N ASN A 31 7.89 -1.63 3.26
CA ASN A 31 7.07 -0.58 2.66
C ASN A 31 6.60 -0.94 1.24
N GLY A 32 7.46 -1.60 0.45
CA GLY A 32 7.09 -2.08 -0.88
C GLY A 32 5.96 -3.11 -0.82
N GLN A 33 5.98 -4.01 0.17
CA GLN A 33 4.92 -4.99 0.39
C GLN A 33 3.61 -4.35 0.84
N VAL A 34 3.67 -3.36 1.76
CA VAL A 34 2.47 -2.60 2.18
C VAL A 34 1.85 -1.86 0.99
N LEU A 35 2.68 -1.19 0.18
CA LEU A 35 2.21 -0.47 -1.00
C LEU A 35 1.60 -1.41 -2.05
N TYR A 36 2.16 -2.61 -2.21
CA TYR A 36 1.60 -3.64 -3.06
C TYR A 36 0.19 -4.04 -2.59
N PHE A 37 0.02 -4.37 -1.30
CA PHE A 37 -1.30 -4.73 -0.76
C PHE A 37 -2.33 -3.61 -0.88
N ILE A 38 -1.93 -2.35 -0.64
CA ILE A 38 -2.83 -1.20 -0.83
C ILE A 38 -3.31 -1.10 -2.28
N ARG A 39 -2.40 -1.25 -3.25
CA ARG A 39 -2.74 -1.20 -4.68
C ARG A 39 -3.61 -2.38 -5.10
N GLU A 40 -3.33 -3.56 -4.57
CA GLU A 40 -4.14 -4.75 -4.81
C GLU A 40 -5.56 -4.56 -4.28
N GLY A 41 -5.71 -4.08 -3.03
CA GLY A 41 -7.02 -3.78 -2.45
C GLY A 41 -7.79 -2.69 -3.21
N ILE A 42 -7.12 -1.63 -3.68
CA ILE A 42 -7.75 -0.63 -4.55
C ILE A 42 -8.23 -1.25 -5.86
N ARG A 43 -7.40 -2.09 -6.50
CA ARG A 43 -7.75 -2.75 -7.76
C ARG A 43 -8.95 -3.68 -7.60
N GLU A 44 -9.00 -4.45 -6.53
CA GLU A 44 -10.12 -5.35 -6.22
C GLU A 44 -11.40 -4.57 -5.97
N PHE A 45 -11.32 -3.53 -5.13
CA PHE A 45 -12.44 -2.64 -4.88
C PHE A 45 -12.98 -1.98 -6.16
N GLU A 46 -12.09 -1.47 -7.03
CA GLU A 46 -12.48 -0.85 -8.30
C GLU A 46 -13.07 -1.86 -9.30
N ALA A 47 -12.65 -3.13 -9.24
CA ALA A 47 -13.22 -4.18 -10.08
C ALA A 47 -14.66 -4.51 -9.67
N GLU A 48 -14.98 -4.43 -8.38
CA GLU A 48 -16.32 -4.70 -7.84
C GLU A 48 -17.26 -3.48 -7.91
N HIS A 49 -16.76 -2.29 -7.60
CA HIS A 49 -17.59 -1.09 -7.39
C HIS A 49 -17.43 -0.01 -8.47
N GLY A 50 -16.51 -0.22 -9.43
CA GLY A 50 -16.15 0.79 -10.43
C GLY A 50 -15.01 1.70 -9.99
N LYS A 51 -14.51 2.50 -10.93
CA LYS A 51 -13.31 3.33 -10.74
C LYS A 51 -13.48 4.42 -9.69
N ILE A 52 -12.50 4.56 -8.81
CA ILE A 52 -12.47 5.64 -7.81
C ILE A 52 -12.09 6.94 -8.55
N PRO A 53 -12.92 7.99 -8.50
CA PRO A 53 -12.58 9.26 -9.12
C PRO A 53 -11.42 9.92 -8.35
N TYR A 54 -10.35 10.28 -9.06
CA TYR A 54 -9.24 11.04 -8.50
C TYR A 54 -9.34 12.50 -9.00
N PRO A 55 -9.49 13.49 -8.11
CA PRO A 55 -9.59 14.88 -8.52
C PRO A 55 -8.27 15.33 -9.18
N PRO A 56 -8.33 16.16 -10.23
CA PRO A 56 -7.13 16.76 -10.79
C PRO A 56 -6.39 17.54 -9.70
N GLN A 57 -5.06 17.41 -9.66
CA GLN A 57 -4.23 18.21 -8.78
C GLN A 57 -4.32 19.67 -9.26
N GLU A 58 -4.93 20.54 -8.46
CA GLU A 58 -4.88 21.99 -8.69
C GLU A 58 -3.41 22.41 -8.62
N THR A 59 -2.88 22.86 -9.76
CA THR A 59 -1.51 23.39 -9.91
C THR A 59 -1.36 24.76 -9.26
#